data_AF-A0A3B8KW78-F1
#
_entry.id   AF-A0A3B8KW78-F1
#
_cell.length_a   1.000
_cell.length_b   1.000
_cell.length_c   1.000
_cell.angle_alpha   90.00
_cell.angle_beta   90.00
_cell.angle_gamma   90.00
#
_symmetry.space_group_name_H-M   'P 1'
#
loop_
_entity.id
_entity.type
_entity.pdbx_description
1 polymer ?
#
loop_
_entity_poly.entity_id
_entity_poly.type
_entity_poly.pdbx_seq_one_letter_code
_entity_poly.pdbx_strand_id
1 'polypeptide(L)'
;MNLVDVLQMAVNAEIEGRELYKTASEKTSDEKAKKVFKMLADEEQTHIDNIVQMAKDYKAGKELTMPDLPAPASFEDAESPIFTREFKEKVSDFDMTALNIGIKLELESEKFYKEAAAEASEKAVKDLFNHLAEWEHGHYEFLKNQVSFFESYYKLKNSLYRF
;
A
#
# COMPACT_ATOMS: atom_id res chain seq x y z
N MET A 1 -9.63 -15.32 17.87
CA MET A 1 -10.45 -14.57 16.90
C MET A 1 -10.90 -15.55 15.83
N ASN A 2 -12.14 -15.47 15.31
CA ASN A 2 -12.54 -16.41 14.25
C ASN A 2 -12.11 -15.87 12.86
N LEU A 3 -12.10 -16.73 11.83
CA LEU A 3 -11.64 -16.34 10.49
C LEU A 3 -12.44 -15.17 9.89
N VAL A 4 -13.74 -15.09 10.15
CA VAL A 4 -14.58 -14.00 9.63
C VAL A 4 -14.17 -12.66 10.23
N ASP A 5 -13.86 -12.63 11.53
CA ASP A 5 -13.39 -11.42 12.20
C ASP A 5 -12.04 -10.96 11.61
N VAL A 6 -11.11 -11.89 11.37
CA VAL A 6 -9.80 -11.59 10.76
C VAL A 6 -9.96 -11.04 9.34
N LEU A 7 -10.79 -11.68 8.51
CA LEU A 7 -11.06 -11.19 7.15
C LEU A 7 -11.75 -9.82 7.16
N GLN A 8 -12.62 -9.55 8.13
CA GLN A 8 -13.25 -8.24 8.28
C GLN A 8 -12.25 -7.16 8.70
N MET A 9 -11.32 -7.47 9.60
CA MET A 9 -10.24 -6.57 9.99
C MET A 9 -9.33 -6.26 8.79
N ALA A 10 -8.98 -7.27 8.01
CA ALA A 10 -8.22 -7.11 6.76
C ALA A 10 -8.92 -6.13 5.81
N VAL A 11 -10.20 -6.35 5.49
CA VAL A 11 -10.99 -5.44 4.63
C VAL A 11 -10.97 -4.00 5.15
N ASN A 12 -11.05 -3.79 6.47
CA ASN A 12 -11.05 -2.44 7.02
C ASN A 12 -9.69 -1.75 6.85
N ALA A 13 -8.58 -2.48 7.04
CA ALA A 13 -7.24 -1.95 6.83
C ALA A 13 -7.05 -1.50 5.37
N GLU A 14 -7.43 -2.34 4.40
CA GLU A 14 -7.34 -1.99 2.97
C GLU A 14 -8.26 -0.81 2.59
N ILE A 15 -9.42 -0.67 3.24
CA ILE A 15 -10.29 0.49 3.02
C ILE A 15 -9.60 1.77 3.50
N GLU A 16 -8.91 1.74 4.64
CA GLU A 16 -8.15 2.89 5.15
C GLU A 16 -7.03 3.29 4.18
N GLY A 17 -6.25 2.32 3.67
CA GLY A 17 -5.24 2.52 2.63
C GLY A 17 -5.84 3.11 1.36
N ARG A 18 -6.90 2.50 0.83
CA ARG A 18 -7.60 2.97 -0.38
C ARG A 18 -8.06 4.41 -0.27
N GLU A 19 -8.75 4.77 0.82
CA GLU A 19 -9.29 6.13 0.99
C GLU A 19 -8.17 7.17 1.18
N LEU A 20 -7.08 6.80 1.85
CA LEU A 20 -5.89 7.65 1.94
C LEU A 20 -5.35 7.96 0.55
N TYR A 21 -5.06 6.93 -0.26
CA TYR A 21 -4.46 7.10 -1.57
C TYR A 21 -5.40 7.76 -2.57
N LYS A 22 -6.69 7.41 -2.55
CA LYS A 22 -7.69 8.10 -3.35
C LYS A 22 -7.74 9.60 -3.03
N THR A 23 -7.82 9.96 -1.75
CA THR A 23 -7.79 11.36 -1.32
C THR A 23 -6.50 12.06 -1.73
N ALA A 24 -5.36 11.36 -1.63
CA ALA A 24 -4.07 11.88 -2.05
C ALA A 24 -4.03 12.18 -3.56
N SER A 25 -4.56 11.27 -4.38
CA SER A 25 -4.65 11.43 -5.83
C SER A 25 -5.54 12.62 -6.25
N GLU A 26 -6.61 12.90 -5.50
CA GLU A 26 -7.55 13.98 -5.79
C GLU A 26 -6.99 15.36 -5.42
N LYS A 27 -6.16 15.43 -4.37
CA LYS A 27 -5.64 16.70 -3.82
C LYS A 27 -4.28 17.10 -4.36
N THR A 28 -3.48 16.15 -4.83
CA THR A 28 -2.16 16.46 -5.37
C THR A 28 -2.26 17.27 -6.67
N SER A 29 -1.38 18.25 -6.83
CA SER A 29 -1.31 19.09 -8.03
C SER A 29 -0.38 18.55 -9.11
N ASP A 30 0.37 17.49 -8.79
CA ASP A 30 1.31 16.88 -9.72
C ASP A 30 0.72 15.61 -10.36
N GLU A 31 0.77 15.57 -11.69
CA GLU A 31 0.18 14.50 -12.48
C GLU A 31 0.88 13.14 -12.32
N LYS A 32 2.17 13.11 -11.97
CA LYS A 32 2.87 11.85 -11.66
C LYS A 32 2.44 11.30 -10.31
N ALA A 33 2.38 12.14 -9.28
CA ALA A 33 1.89 11.69 -7.96
C ALA A 33 0.43 11.29 -8.01
N LYS A 34 -0.40 12.01 -8.76
CA LYS A 34 -1.80 11.62 -8.99
C LYS A 34 -1.91 10.20 -9.52
N LYS A 35 -1.14 9.86 -10.55
CA LYS A 35 -1.13 8.51 -11.14
C LYS A 35 -0.69 7.45 -10.13
N VAL A 36 0.35 7.73 -9.35
CA VAL A 36 0.88 6.80 -8.34
C VAL A 36 -0.11 6.56 -7.23
N PHE A 37 -0.67 7.62 -6.63
CA PHE A 37 -1.68 7.47 -5.59
C PHE A 37 -2.95 6.80 -6.13
N LYS A 38 -3.33 7.07 -7.38
CA LYS A 38 -4.46 6.36 -7.99
C LYS A 38 -4.15 4.86 -8.16
N MET A 39 -2.96 4.53 -8.62
CA MET A 39 -2.53 3.14 -8.79
C MET A 39 -2.56 2.39 -7.46
N LEU A 40 -1.96 2.93 -6.40
CA LEU A 40 -2.02 2.35 -5.05
C LEU A 40 -3.47 2.16 -4.59
N ALA A 41 -4.33 3.17 -4.75
CA ALA A 41 -5.76 3.02 -4.41
C ALA A 41 -6.48 1.92 -5.21
N ASP A 42 -6.11 1.70 -6.47
CA ASP A 42 -6.69 0.64 -7.31
C ASP A 42 -6.17 -0.76 -6.86
N GLU A 43 -4.92 -0.85 -6.39
CA GLU A 43 -4.33 -2.06 -5.80
C GLU A 43 -5.03 -2.43 -4.48
N GLU A 44 -5.18 -1.48 -3.55
CA GLU A 44 -5.96 -1.67 -2.31
C GLU A 44 -7.39 -2.18 -2.58
N GLN A 45 -8.04 -1.65 -3.64
CA GLN A 45 -9.35 -2.13 -4.04
C GLN A 45 -9.33 -3.59 -4.51
N THR A 46 -8.28 -4.00 -5.22
CA THR A 46 -8.07 -5.39 -5.63
C THR A 46 -7.89 -6.29 -4.42
N HIS A 47 -7.18 -5.84 -3.39
CA HIS A 47 -7.01 -6.58 -2.14
C HIS A 47 -8.36 -6.80 -1.45
N ILE A 48 -9.15 -5.72 -1.29
CA ILE A 48 -10.51 -5.77 -0.72
C ILE A 48 -11.38 -6.80 -1.45
N ASP A 49 -11.40 -6.76 -2.78
CA ASP A 49 -12.25 -7.64 -3.58
C ASP A 49 -11.91 -9.12 -3.35
N ASN A 50 -10.61 -9.45 -3.27
CA ASN A 50 -10.14 -10.80 -3.00
C ASN A 50 -10.48 -11.27 -1.58
N ILE A 51 -10.29 -10.42 -0.57
CA ILE A 51 -10.62 -10.76 0.82
C ILE A 51 -12.13 -10.94 0.99
N VAL A 52 -12.94 -10.06 0.39
CA VAL A 52 -14.40 -10.15 0.40
C VAL A 52 -14.87 -11.43 -0.29
N GLN A 53 -14.26 -11.80 -1.42
CA GLN A 53 -14.60 -13.03 -2.12
C GLN A 53 -14.27 -14.26 -1.26
N MET A 54 -13.09 -14.32 -0.65
CA MET A 54 -12.70 -15.37 0.29
C MET A 54 -13.69 -15.48 1.47
N ALA A 55 -14.10 -14.35 2.04
CA ALA A 55 -15.08 -14.31 3.13
C ALA A 55 -16.47 -14.84 2.70
N LYS A 56 -16.90 -14.54 1.47
CA LYS A 56 -18.16 -15.07 0.90
C LYS A 56 -18.09 -16.58 0.72
N ASP A 57 -17.00 -17.08 0.16
CA ASP A 57 -16.83 -18.52 -0.08
C ASP A 57 -16.76 -19.31 1.22
N TYR A 58 -16.06 -18.77 2.23
CA TYR A 58 -16.05 -19.34 3.58
C TYR A 58 -17.45 -19.41 4.20
N LYS A 59 -18.22 -18.31 4.16
CA LYS A 59 -19.60 -18.26 4.68
C LYS A 59 -20.55 -19.20 3.95
N ALA A 60 -20.30 -19.43 2.66
CA ALA A 60 -21.08 -20.37 1.85
C ALA A 60 -20.67 -21.84 2.05
N GLY A 61 -19.67 -22.12 2.91
CA GLY A 61 -19.15 -23.48 3.15
C GLY A 61 -18.45 -24.07 1.93
N LYS A 62 -17.98 -23.24 1.00
CA LYS A 62 -17.19 -23.71 -0.14
C LYS A 62 -15.77 -24.03 0.30
N GLU A 63 -15.13 -24.90 -0.47
CA GLU A 63 -13.68 -25.10 -0.35
C GLU A 63 -12.95 -23.79 -0.65
N LEU A 64 -12.07 -23.38 0.27
CA LEU A 64 -11.27 -22.18 0.11
C LEU A 64 -10.10 -22.47 -0.82
N THR A 65 -9.92 -21.61 -1.81
CA THR A 65 -8.83 -21.71 -2.79
C THR A 65 -8.09 -20.39 -2.85
N MET A 66 -6.77 -20.46 -3.07
CA MET A 66 -5.96 -19.28 -3.29
C MET A 66 -6.43 -18.60 -4.58
N PRO A 67 -6.84 -17.32 -4.56
CA PRO A 67 -7.17 -16.59 -5.78
C PRO A 67 -5.94 -16.48 -6.68
N ASP A 68 -6.18 -16.41 -8.00
CA ASP A 68 -5.13 -16.13 -8.98
C ASP A 68 -4.79 -14.64 -8.91
N LEU A 69 -3.77 -14.31 -8.11
CA LEU A 69 -3.34 -12.95 -7.86
C LEU A 69 -2.16 -12.59 -8.77
N PRO A 70 -2.12 -11.36 -9.31
CA PRO A 70 -0.92 -10.91 -9.99
C PRO A 70 0.27 -10.93 -9.02
N ALA A 71 1.47 -11.04 -9.58
CA ALA A 71 2.68 -10.81 -8.80
C ALA A 71 2.61 -9.42 -8.16
N PRO A 72 3.17 -9.23 -6.95
CA PRO A 72 3.44 -7.90 -6.42
C PRO A 72 4.03 -7.02 -7.51
N ALA A 73 3.44 -5.85 -7.72
CA ALA A 73 3.98 -4.90 -8.67
C ALA A 73 5.44 -4.63 -8.28
N SER A 74 6.39 -4.99 -9.14
CA SER A 74 7.74 -4.49 -8.97
C SER A 74 7.72 -3.05 -9.46
N PHE A 75 7.87 -2.11 -8.53
CA PHE A 75 7.88 -0.67 -8.83
C PHE A 75 9.12 -0.22 -9.62
N GLU A 76 9.79 -1.16 -10.30
CA GLU A 76 10.98 -0.97 -11.12
C GLU A 76 10.66 -0.23 -12.43
N ASP A 77 9.44 -0.39 -12.96
CA ASP A 77 8.94 0.34 -14.12
C ASP A 77 8.61 1.82 -13.82
N ALA A 78 8.66 2.23 -12.54
CA ALA A 78 8.78 3.64 -12.19
C ALA A 78 10.23 4.12 -12.40
N GLU A 79 10.75 3.96 -13.63
CA GLU A 79 12.06 4.48 -14.00
C GLU A 79 12.07 6.00 -13.77
N SER A 80 12.99 6.44 -12.91
CA SER A 80 13.15 7.80 -12.35
C SER A 80 12.24 8.07 -11.15
N PRO A 81 12.76 8.65 -10.05
CA PRO A 81 11.91 9.02 -8.91
C PRO A 81 10.73 9.83 -9.45
N ILE A 82 9.52 9.37 -9.12
CA ILE A 82 8.23 10.04 -9.38
C ILE A 82 8.36 11.54 -9.08
N PHE A 83 9.19 11.82 -8.09
CA PHE A 83 9.69 13.10 -7.67
C PHE A 83 10.90 13.57 -8.48
N THR A 84 10.69 13.88 -9.74
CA THR A 84 11.70 14.63 -10.51
C THR A 84 12.01 15.98 -9.84
N ARG A 85 13.13 16.63 -10.19
CA ARG A 85 13.49 17.94 -9.60
C ARG A 85 12.39 19.00 -9.80
N GLU A 86 11.60 18.90 -10.87
CA GLU A 86 10.45 19.77 -11.21
C GLU A 86 9.21 19.48 -10.34
N PHE A 87 9.03 18.23 -9.91
CA PHE A 87 7.99 17.83 -8.95
C PHE A 87 8.18 18.56 -7.60
N LYS A 88 9.43 18.88 -7.24
CA LYS A 88 9.82 19.40 -5.91
C LYS A 88 9.29 20.80 -5.60
N GLU A 89 8.92 21.57 -6.61
CA GLU A 89 8.27 22.88 -6.43
C GLU A 89 6.76 22.76 -6.23
N LYS A 90 6.18 21.59 -6.52
CA LYS A 90 4.74 21.32 -6.48
C LYS A 90 4.30 20.41 -5.34
N VAL A 91 5.25 19.77 -4.65
CA VAL A 91 4.97 18.93 -3.47
C VAL A 91 4.41 19.79 -2.38
N SER A 92 3.21 19.46 -1.98
CA SER A 92 2.57 20.07 -0.83
C SER A 92 2.97 19.35 0.45
N ASP A 93 2.88 20.04 1.58
CA ASP A 93 2.96 19.40 2.91
C ASP A 93 1.95 18.24 3.04
N PHE A 94 0.83 18.35 2.31
CA PHE A 94 -0.18 17.31 2.24
C PHE A 94 0.32 16.04 1.52
N ASP A 95 1.06 16.16 0.41
CA ASP A 95 1.64 15.00 -0.29
C ASP A 95 2.64 14.27 0.63
N MET A 96 3.51 15.02 1.32
CA MET A 96 4.44 14.44 2.29
C MET A 96 3.72 13.78 3.47
N THR A 97 2.62 14.37 3.93
CA THR A 97 1.79 13.78 4.99
C THR A 97 1.16 12.47 4.51
N ALA A 98 0.57 12.45 3.32
CA ALA A 98 -0.04 11.26 2.74
C ALA A 98 0.97 10.12 2.58
N LEU A 99 2.18 10.41 2.08
CA LEU A 99 3.25 9.41 1.95
C LEU A 99 3.66 8.81 3.30
N ASN A 100 3.84 9.64 4.34
CA ASN A 100 4.24 9.15 5.66
C ASN A 100 3.14 8.36 6.36
N ILE A 101 1.87 8.75 6.18
CA ILE A 101 0.74 7.94 6.67
C ILE A 101 0.70 6.62 5.91
N GLY A 102 0.86 6.64 4.58
CA GLY A 102 0.90 5.43 3.75
C GLY A 102 1.95 4.45 4.24
N ILE A 103 3.21 4.88 4.37
CA ILE A 103 4.32 4.06 4.92
C ILE A 103 3.93 3.36 6.23
N LYS A 104 3.22 4.06 7.11
CA LYS A 104 2.80 3.51 8.39
C LYS A 104 1.69 2.47 8.20
N LEU A 105 0.68 2.77 7.39
CA LEU A 105 -0.41 1.84 7.09
C LEU A 105 0.13 0.56 6.45
N GLU A 106 0.94 0.66 5.40
CA GLU A 106 1.53 -0.50 4.70
C GLU A 106 2.30 -1.41 5.67
N LEU A 107 3.13 -0.82 6.54
CA LEU A 107 3.92 -1.59 7.51
C LEU A 107 3.04 -2.26 8.59
N GLU A 108 1.96 -1.59 9.00
CA GLU A 108 0.99 -2.15 9.95
C GLU A 108 0.17 -3.27 9.32
N SER A 109 -0.27 -3.11 8.06
CA SER A 109 -0.95 -4.13 7.26
C SER A 109 -0.05 -5.34 6.99
N GLU A 110 1.20 -5.14 6.55
CA GLU A 110 2.21 -6.20 6.36
C GLU A 110 2.35 -7.05 7.62
N LYS A 111 2.50 -6.39 8.77
CA LYS A 111 2.64 -7.06 10.06
C LYS A 111 1.38 -7.85 10.41
N PHE A 112 0.21 -7.22 10.29
CA PHE A 112 -1.07 -7.86 10.54
C PHE A 112 -1.25 -9.13 9.69
N TYR A 113 -0.94 -9.06 8.40
CA TYR A 113 -1.06 -10.21 7.50
C TYR A 113 -0.10 -11.34 7.84
N LYS A 114 1.15 -11.04 8.21
CA LYS A 114 2.11 -12.06 8.68
C LYS A 114 1.62 -12.76 9.95
N GLU A 115 1.04 -12.01 10.88
CA GLU A 115 0.46 -12.57 12.11
C GLU A 115 -0.78 -13.43 11.80
N ALA A 116 -1.69 -12.93 10.95
CA ALA A 116 -2.88 -13.66 10.53
C ALA A 116 -2.54 -14.96 9.77
N ALA A 117 -1.52 -14.93 8.90
CA ALA A 117 -1.03 -16.10 8.17
C ALA A 117 -0.42 -17.17 9.11
N ALA A 118 0.21 -16.74 10.21
CA ALA A 118 0.78 -17.65 11.21
C ALA A 118 -0.30 -18.36 12.04
N GLU A 119 -1.44 -17.71 12.26
CA GLU A 119 -2.58 -18.25 13.01
C GLU A 119 -3.57 -19.05 12.12
N ALA A 120 -3.52 -18.87 10.80
CA ALA A 120 -4.40 -19.53 9.86
C ALA A 120 -4.18 -21.05 9.81
N SER A 121 -5.25 -21.83 10.03
CA SER A 121 -5.24 -23.29 9.90
C SER A 121 -5.44 -23.75 8.44
N GLU A 122 -6.25 -23.00 7.68
CA GLU A 122 -6.54 -23.31 6.28
C GLU A 122 -5.40 -22.85 5.37
N LYS A 123 -4.89 -23.75 4.53
CA LYS A 123 -3.76 -23.44 3.63
C LYS A 123 -4.07 -22.26 2.71
N ALA A 124 -5.25 -22.22 2.10
CA ALA A 124 -5.65 -21.14 1.20
C ALA A 124 -5.69 -19.76 1.88
N VAL A 125 -6.09 -19.70 3.15
CA VAL A 125 -6.10 -18.46 3.94
C VAL A 125 -4.68 -18.02 4.26
N LYS A 126 -3.84 -18.97 4.67
CA LYS A 126 -2.43 -18.72 4.93
C LYS A 126 -1.70 -18.20 3.68
N ASP A 127 -1.95 -18.82 2.53
CA ASP A 127 -1.35 -18.40 1.27
C ASP A 127 -1.82 -16.98 0.87
N LEU A 128 -3.12 -16.69 1.01
CA LEU A 128 -3.66 -15.36 0.74
C LEU A 128 -3.00 -14.28 1.61
N PHE A 129 -2.92 -14.50 2.93
CA PHE A 129 -2.31 -13.50 3.82
C PHE A 129 -0.81 -13.34 3.61
N ASN A 130 -0.07 -14.41 3.27
CA ASN A 130 1.35 -14.23 2.91
C ASN A 130 1.51 -13.41 1.62
N HIS A 131 0.65 -13.63 0.63
CA HIS A 131 0.67 -12.86 -0.62
C HIS A 131 0.32 -11.39 -0.39
N LEU A 132 -0.72 -11.11 0.41
CA LEU A 132 -1.05 -9.74 0.80
C LEU A 132 0.12 -9.08 1.54
N ALA A 133 0.76 -9.77 2.48
CA ALA A 133 1.93 -9.23 3.16
C ALA A 133 3.09 -8.89 2.19
N GLU A 134 3.27 -9.63 1.10
CA GLU A 134 4.26 -9.31 0.07
C GLU A 134 3.87 -8.06 -0.75
N TRP A 135 2.58 -7.86 -1.03
CA TRP A 135 2.07 -6.62 -1.65
C TRP A 135 2.31 -5.39 -0.79
N GLU A 136 1.85 -5.42 0.46
CA GLU A 136 2.05 -4.32 1.42
C GLU A 136 3.54 -4.00 1.61
N HIS A 137 4.40 -5.01 1.63
CA HIS A 137 5.85 -4.80 1.72
C HIS A 137 6.41 -4.06 0.50
N GLY A 138 5.94 -4.42 -0.70
CA GLY A 138 6.29 -3.74 -1.94
C GLY A 138 5.87 -2.26 -1.92
N HIS A 139 4.64 -1.99 -1.49
CA HIS A 139 4.11 -0.63 -1.33
C HIS A 139 4.95 0.18 -0.33
N TYR A 140 5.24 -0.40 0.84
CA TYR A 140 6.08 0.21 1.87
C TYR A 140 7.46 0.61 1.35
N GLU A 141 8.19 -0.30 0.70
CA GLU A 141 9.53 -0.01 0.18
C GLU A 141 9.47 1.06 -0.91
N PHE A 142 8.46 1.01 -1.78
CA PHE A 142 8.23 2.03 -2.80
C PHE A 142 8.02 3.43 -2.20
N LEU A 143 7.12 3.56 -1.22
CA LEU A 143 6.81 4.83 -0.55
C LEU A 143 8.01 5.36 0.26
N LYS A 144 8.74 4.47 0.93
CA LYS A 144 9.93 4.82 1.70
C LYS A 144 11.07 5.32 0.82
N ASN A 145 11.28 4.72 -0.36
CA ASN A 145 12.26 5.20 -1.34
C ASN A 145 11.91 6.60 -1.84
N GLN A 146 10.62 6.82 -2.09
CA GLN A 146 9.99 8.09 -2.43
C GLN A 146 10.26 9.18 -1.37
N VAL A 147 10.01 8.92 -0.08
CA VAL A 147 10.30 9.87 1.02
C VAL A 147 11.80 10.11 1.21
N SER A 148 12.63 9.06 1.18
CA SER A 148 14.09 9.16 1.40
C SER A 148 14.76 10.04 0.35
N PHE A 149 14.29 9.96 -0.89
CA PHE A 149 14.75 10.82 -1.98
C PHE A 149 14.39 12.31 -1.73
N PHE A 150 13.22 12.60 -1.16
CA PHE A 150 12.85 13.96 -0.77
C PHE A 150 13.71 14.53 0.34
N GLU A 151 13.89 13.78 1.42
CA GLU A 151 14.69 14.23 2.57
C GLU A 151 16.12 14.56 2.15
N SER A 152 16.72 13.69 1.33
CA SER A 152 18.07 13.87 0.79
C SER A 152 18.18 15.17 0.00
N TYR A 153 17.17 15.49 -0.81
CA TYR A 153 17.13 16.76 -1.55
C TYR A 153 16.94 17.98 -0.65
N TYR A 154 16.04 17.92 0.33
CA TYR A 154 15.83 19.03 1.28
C TYR A 154 17.10 19.35 2.06
N LYS A 155 17.83 18.32 2.49
CA LYS A 155 19.14 18.46 3.15
C LYS A 155 20.15 19.15 2.23
N LEU A 156 20.28 18.70 0.98
CA LEU A 156 21.19 19.31 -0.01
C LEU A 156 20.84 20.78 -0.31
N LYS A 157 19.56 21.10 -0.55
CA LYS A 157 19.13 22.48 -0.82
C LYS A 157 19.45 23.39 0.36
N ASN A 158 19.09 23.00 1.58
CA ASN A 158 19.30 23.84 2.77
C ASN A 158 20.75 23.84 3.28
N SER A 159 21.58 22.85 2.95
CA SER A 159 23.02 22.90 3.25
C SER A 159 23.77 23.84 2.30
N LEU A 160 23.31 24.02 1.06
CA LEU A 160 23.89 24.95 0.08
C LEU A 160 23.61 26.43 0.39
N TYR A 161 22.72 26.74 1.33
CA TYR A 161 22.44 28.11 1.82
C TYR A 161 23.12 28.46 3.15
N ARG A 162 24.02 27.60 3.66
CA ARG A 162 24.85 27.94 4.81
C ARG A 162 26.16 28.57 4.34
N PHE A 163 26.17 29.91 4.29
CA PHE A 163 27.38 30.71 4.46
C PHE A 163 27.80 30.71 5.94
#